data_AF-A0A0C2MMB3-F1
#
_entry.id   AF-A0A0C2MMB3-F1
#
_cell.length_a   1.000
_cell.length_b   1.000
_cell.length_c   1.000
_cell.angle_alpha   90.00
_cell.angle_beta   90.00
_cell.angle_gamma   90.00
#
_symmetry.space_group_name_H-M   'P 1'
#
loop_
_entity.id
_entity.type
_entity.pdbx_description
1 polymer ?
#
loop_
_entity_poly.entity_id
_entity_poly.type
_entity_poly.pdbx_seq_one_letter_code
_entity_poly.pdbx_strand_id
1 'polypeptide(L)'
;MGGIVLQTLSLMFLAPFQAGYFTAIIEHAPQYAGVTFSFINIGGTFSGVAQRFLVAKLSERIPDMRVAYKYSFIITGIVSFVLSMIYVVFGTADLQPWAQTGSKNGGTSKKEDRKTVNDLNEVEA
;
A
#
# COMPACT_ATOMS: atom_id res chain seq x y z
N MET A 1 -13.67 -27.67 -9.92
CA MET A 1 -12.93 -27.11 -11.07
C MET A 1 -13.33 -25.67 -11.37
N GLY A 2 -14.61 -25.33 -11.57
CA GLY A 2 -15.02 -23.93 -11.89
C GLY A 2 -14.54 -22.86 -10.89
N GLY A 3 -14.59 -23.13 -9.58
CA GLY A 3 -14.11 -22.18 -8.56
C GLY A 3 -12.61 -21.89 -8.60
N ILE A 4 -11.79 -22.87 -9.00
CA ILE A 4 -10.35 -22.70 -9.11
C ILE A 4 -10.03 -21.81 -10.32
N VAL A 5 -10.71 -22.03 -11.45
CA VAL A 5 -10.55 -21.20 -12.66
C VAL A 5 -10.91 -19.74 -12.39
N LEU A 6 -12.03 -19.50 -11.69
CA LEU A 6 -12.43 -18.16 -11.26
C LEU A 6 -11.40 -17.51 -10.33
N GLN A 7 -10.84 -18.28 -9.40
CA GLN A 7 -9.82 -17.78 -8.48
C GLN A 7 -8.50 -17.47 -9.20
N THR A 8 -8.06 -18.33 -10.11
CA THR A 8 -6.85 -18.09 -10.92
C THR A 8 -7.01 -16.87 -11.81
N LEU A 9 -8.18 -16.70 -12.43
CA LEU A 9 -8.48 -15.51 -13.22
C LEU A 9 -8.45 -14.24 -12.35
N SER A 10 -9.05 -14.29 -11.16
CA SER A 10 -8.99 -13.18 -10.19
C SER A 10 -7.55 -12.81 -9.81
N LEU A 11 -6.66 -13.80 -9.60
CA LEU A 11 -5.25 -13.54 -9.28
C LEU A 11 -4.48 -12.92 -10.46
N MET A 12 -4.83 -13.24 -11.71
CA MET A 12 -4.22 -12.58 -12.87
C MET A 12 -4.50 -11.07 -12.89
N PHE A 13 -5.71 -10.65 -12.55
CA PHE A 13 -6.07 -9.22 -12.46
C PHE A 13 -5.49 -8.52 -11.23
N LEU A 14 -5.06 -9.28 -10.21
CA LEU A 14 -4.49 -8.71 -8.99
C LEU A 14 -3.08 -8.14 -9.21
N ALA A 15 -2.27 -8.75 -10.08
CA ALA A 15 -0.90 -8.31 -10.34
C ALA A 15 -0.78 -6.84 -10.83
N PRO A 16 -1.51 -6.40 -11.87
CA PRO A 16 -1.46 -4.98 -12.30
C PRO A 16 -2.08 -4.04 -11.25
N PHE A 17 -3.11 -4.48 -10.52
CA PHE A 17 -3.70 -3.69 -9.44
C PHE A 17 -2.68 -3.40 -8.33
N GLN A 18 -1.92 -4.43 -7.92
CA GLN A 18 -0.90 -4.28 -6.90
C GLN A 18 0.23 -3.35 -7.36
N ALA A 19 0.68 -3.46 -8.61
CA ALA A 19 1.68 -2.55 -9.18
C ALA A 19 1.21 -1.09 -9.16
N GLY A 20 -0.04 -0.81 -9.56
CA GLY A 20 -0.61 0.54 -9.53
C GLY A 20 -0.70 1.11 -8.11
N TYR A 21 -1.09 0.28 -7.13
CA TYR A 21 -1.13 0.67 -5.73
C TYR A 21 0.25 1.07 -5.17
N PHE A 22 1.28 0.30 -5.51
CA PHE A 22 2.66 0.62 -5.13
C PHE A 22 3.13 1.95 -5.73
N THR A 23 2.88 2.16 -7.02
CA THR A 23 3.22 3.43 -7.69
C THR A 23 2.50 4.61 -7.03
N ALA A 24 1.20 4.48 -6.73
CA ALA A 24 0.43 5.54 -6.08
C ALA A 24 1.03 5.96 -4.71
N ILE A 25 1.51 5.01 -3.90
CA ILE A 25 2.15 5.32 -2.60
C ILE A 25 3.48 6.06 -2.79
N ILE A 26 4.26 5.64 -3.78
CA ILE A 26 5.56 6.23 -4.08
C ILE A 26 5.38 7.68 -4.56
N GLU A 27 4.39 7.93 -5.42
CA GLU A 27 4.05 9.28 -5.89
C GLU A 27 3.50 10.15 -4.74
N HIS A 28 2.77 9.55 -3.79
CA HIS A 28 2.14 10.28 -2.68
C HIS A 28 3.13 10.74 -1.60
N ALA A 29 4.16 9.95 -1.29
CA ALA A 29 5.18 10.30 -0.30
C ALA A 29 6.49 9.49 -0.49
N PRO A 30 7.41 9.91 -1.38
CA PRO A 30 8.59 9.12 -1.73
C PRO A 30 9.57 8.90 -0.56
N GLN A 31 9.71 9.88 0.34
CA GLN A 31 10.60 9.75 1.51
C GLN A 31 10.02 8.88 2.64
N TYR A 32 8.68 8.79 2.72
CA TYR A 32 7.97 8.00 3.73
C TYR A 32 7.35 6.72 3.13
N ALA A 33 7.70 6.37 1.90
CA ALA A 33 7.14 5.23 1.19
C ALA A 33 7.41 3.92 1.96
N GLY A 34 8.61 3.77 2.56
CA GLY A 34 8.97 2.60 3.37
C GLY A 34 8.07 2.41 4.59
N VAL A 35 7.91 3.45 5.41
CA VAL A 35 7.05 3.38 6.61
C VAL A 35 5.58 3.22 6.26
N THR A 36 5.11 3.93 5.22
CA THR A 36 3.72 3.82 4.72
C THR A 36 3.46 2.39 4.25
N PHE A 37 4.38 1.81 3.49
CA PHE A 37 4.28 0.43 3.02
C PHE A 37 4.31 -0.60 4.17
N SER A 38 5.07 -0.34 5.24
CA SER A 38 5.04 -1.17 6.45
C SER A 38 3.66 -1.14 7.13
N PHE A 39 3.05 0.04 7.30
CA PHE A 39 1.70 0.14 7.89
C PHE A 39 0.65 -0.58 7.06
N ILE A 40 0.75 -0.48 5.74
CA ILE A 40 -0.12 -1.22 4.81
C ILE A 40 0.04 -2.72 4.97
N ASN A 41 1.28 -3.23 5.05
CA ASN A 41 1.53 -4.66 5.24
C ASN A 41 1.02 -5.16 6.60
N ILE A 42 1.12 -4.34 7.64
CA ILE A 42 0.55 -4.65 8.95
C ILE A 42 -0.97 -4.78 8.83
N GLY A 43 -1.63 -3.82 8.16
CA GLY A 43 -3.07 -3.89 7.90
C GLY A 43 -3.48 -5.12 7.10
N GLY A 44 -2.74 -5.45 6.04
CA GLY A 44 -2.98 -6.64 5.21
C GLY A 44 -2.80 -7.95 5.99
N THR A 45 -1.72 -8.05 6.77
CA THR A 45 -1.45 -9.22 7.61
C THR A 45 -2.50 -9.37 8.70
N PHE A 46 -2.88 -8.26 9.33
CA PHE A 46 -3.92 -8.24 10.36
C PHE A 46 -5.27 -8.69 9.81
N SER A 47 -5.64 -8.24 8.62
CA SER A 47 -6.86 -8.70 7.92
C SER A 47 -6.84 -10.21 7.70
N GLY A 48 -5.70 -10.79 7.34
CA GLY A 48 -5.55 -12.24 7.18
C GLY A 48 -5.74 -13.01 8.49
N VAL A 49 -5.21 -12.50 9.60
CA VAL A 49 -5.41 -13.09 10.94
C VAL A 49 -6.87 -12.98 11.37
N ALA A 50 -7.48 -11.81 11.20
CA ALA A 50 -8.87 -11.57 11.54
C ALA A 50 -9.82 -12.51 10.77
N GLN A 51 -9.56 -12.74 9.48
CA GLN A 51 -10.33 -13.66 8.66
C GLN A 51 -10.27 -15.10 9.18
N ARG A 52 -9.10 -15.58 9.58
CA ARG A 52 -8.96 -16.93 10.17
C ARG A 52 -9.70 -17.04 11.50
N PHE A 53 -9.64 -16.01 12.33
CA PHE A 53 -10.36 -15.98 13.61
C PHE A 53 -11.87 -16.01 13.41
N LEU A 54 -12.38 -15.25 12.43
CA LEU A 54 -13.80 -15.24 12.08
C LEU A 54 -14.29 -16.61 11.61
N VAL A 55 -13.54 -17.26 10.70
CA VAL A 55 -13.86 -18.62 10.22
C VAL A 55 -13.83 -19.63 11.36
N ALA A 56 -12.83 -19.56 12.25
CA ALA A 56 -12.72 -20.44 13.40
C ALA A 56 -13.94 -20.34 14.32
N LYS A 57 -14.37 -19.12 14.66
CA LYS A 57 -15.56 -18.89 15.48
C LYS A 57 -16.86 -19.31 14.82
N LEU A 58 -16.94 -19.21 13.50
CA LEU A 58 -18.14 -19.63 12.78
C LEU A 58 -18.20 -21.17 12.65
N SER A 59 -17.05 -21.84 12.56
CA SER A 59 -16.96 -23.30 12.54
C SER A 59 -17.30 -23.96 13.89
N GLU A 60 -17.15 -23.25 15.02
CA GLU A 60 -17.62 -23.73 16.33
C GLU A 60 -19.16 -23.76 16.43
N ARG A 61 -19.86 -22.94 15.64
CA ARG A 61 -21.32 -22.76 15.70
C ARG A 61 -22.08 -23.55 14.65
N ILE A 62 -21.47 -23.83 13.50
CA ILE A 62 -22.12 -24.49 12.35
C ILE A 62 -21.33 -25.77 12.01
N PRO A 63 -21.95 -26.97 12.09
CA PRO A 63 -21.26 -28.23 11.78
C PRO A 63 -20.97 -28.40 10.29
N ASP A 64 -21.67 -27.66 9.42
CA ASP A 64 -21.47 -27.70 7.98
C ASP A 64 -20.41 -26.68 7.52
N MET A 65 -19.20 -27.18 7.26
CA MET A 65 -18.04 -26.37 6.89
C MET A 65 -18.30 -25.52 5.65
N ARG A 66 -19.04 -26.02 4.66
CA ARG A 66 -19.33 -25.28 3.42
C ARG A 66 -20.13 -24.01 3.69
N VAL A 67 -21.07 -24.08 4.61
CA VAL A 67 -21.95 -22.98 4.99
C VAL A 67 -21.17 -21.94 5.79
N ALA A 68 -20.33 -22.38 6.73
CA ALA A 68 -19.45 -21.49 7.49
C ALA A 68 -18.48 -20.69 6.58
N TYR A 69 -17.87 -21.32 5.57
CA TYR A 69 -17.02 -20.60 4.62
C TYR A 69 -17.80 -19.59 3.77
N LYS A 70 -18.99 -19.94 3.28
CA LYS A 70 -19.83 -19.00 2.51
C LYS A 70 -20.18 -17.75 3.33
N TYR A 71 -20.64 -17.93 4.57
CA TYR A 71 -20.97 -16.80 5.43
C TYR A 71 -19.73 -15.96 5.78
N SER A 72 -18.59 -16.60 6.04
CA SER A 72 -17.33 -15.90 6.29
C SER A 72 -16.94 -15.01 5.10
N PHE A 73 -17.03 -15.53 3.88
CA PHE A 73 -16.74 -14.77 2.66
C PHE A 73 -17.69 -13.58 2.44
N ILE A 74 -18.99 -13.77 2.73
CA ILE A 74 -19.98 -12.68 2.63
C ILE A 74 -19.68 -11.59 3.65
N ILE A 75 -19.39 -11.95 4.91
CA ILE A 75 -19.07 -11.00 5.97
C ILE A 75 -17.79 -10.23 5.62
N THR A 76 -16.72 -10.92 5.20
CA THR A 76 -15.48 -10.26 4.78
C THR A 76 -15.70 -9.36 3.56
N GLY A 77 -16.53 -9.78 2.60
CA GLY A 77 -16.88 -8.98 1.42
C GLY A 77 -17.60 -7.68 1.80
N ILE A 78 -18.56 -7.73 2.73
CA ILE A 78 -19.26 -6.54 3.24
C ILE A 78 -18.27 -5.60 3.92
N VAL A 79 -17.40 -6.11 4.80
CA VAL A 79 -16.39 -5.30 5.50
C VAL A 79 -15.44 -4.63 4.52
N SER A 80 -14.94 -5.39 3.53
CA SER A 80 -14.07 -4.85 2.47
C SER A 80 -14.78 -3.77 1.63
N PHE A 81 -16.06 -3.99 1.31
CA PHE A 81 -16.86 -3.00 0.56
C PHE A 81 -17.06 -1.71 1.36
N VAL A 82 -17.37 -1.80 2.66
CA VAL A 82 -17.52 -0.63 3.53
C VAL A 82 -16.19 0.12 3.65
N LEU A 83 -15.07 -0.56 3.92
CA LEU A 83 -13.76 0.08 3.97
C LEU A 83 -13.39 0.76 2.64
N SER A 84 -13.69 0.10 1.52
CA SER A 84 -13.48 0.67 0.19
C SER A 84 -14.36 1.90 -0.03
N MET A 85 -15.62 1.88 0.43
CA MET A 85 -16.52 3.02 0.31
C MET A 85 -16.03 4.22 1.13
N ILE A 86 -15.55 4.01 2.37
CA ILE A 86 -14.90 5.07 3.16
C ILE A 86 -13.70 5.65 2.38
N TYR A 87 -12.88 4.79 1.77
CA TYR A 87 -11.74 5.25 1.00
C TYR A 87 -12.14 6.03 -0.25
N VAL A 88 -13.21 5.65 -0.95
CA VAL A 88 -13.69 6.41 -2.13
C VAL A 88 -14.26 7.78 -1.73
N VAL A 89 -14.92 7.88 -0.57
CA VAL A 89 -15.54 9.13 -0.12
C VAL A 89 -14.52 10.10 0.49
N PHE A 90 -13.53 9.58 1.23
CA PHE A 90 -12.55 10.40 1.98
C PHE A 90 -11.13 10.36 1.41
N GLY A 91 -10.85 9.47 0.46
CA GLY A 91 -9.54 9.34 -0.15
C GLY A 91 -9.28 10.50 -1.11
N THR A 92 -8.20 11.23 -0.86
CA THR A 92 -7.63 12.17 -1.82
C THR A 92 -6.38 11.55 -2.41
N ALA A 93 -6.24 11.63 -3.74
CA ALA A 93 -5.06 11.19 -4.49
C ALA A 93 -4.01 12.31 -4.64
N ASP A 94 -4.25 13.49 -4.03
CA ASP A 94 -3.31 14.59 -4.05
C ASP A 94 -2.12 14.34 -3.12
N LEU A 95 -0.94 14.81 -3.56
CA LEU A 95 0.29 14.84 -2.78
C LEU A 95 0.02 15.53 -1.44
N GLN A 96 -0.03 14.75 -0.36
CA GLN A 96 -0.41 15.29 0.94
C GLN A 96 0.58 16.40 1.38
N PRO A 97 0.08 17.52 1.93
CA PRO A 97 0.88 18.73 2.17
C PRO A 97 2.04 18.56 3.16
N TRP A 98 2.06 17.48 3.95
CA TRP A 98 3.19 17.13 4.81
C TRP A 98 4.34 16.45 4.04
N ALA A 99 4.08 15.89 2.85
CA ALA A 99 5.11 15.47 1.89
C ALA A 99 5.63 16.66 1.06
N GLN A 100 4.90 17.78 1.04
CA GLN A 100 5.38 19.06 0.50
C GLN A 100 6.27 19.78 1.53
N THR A 101 7.48 19.27 1.76
CA THR A 101 8.56 20.22 2.03
C THR A 101 8.91 20.88 0.72
N GLY A 102 8.75 22.19 0.69
CA GLY A 102 9.12 23.01 -0.46
C GLY A 102 10.58 22.85 -0.85
N SER A 103 10.97 23.63 -1.84
CA SER A 103 12.34 23.99 -2.17
C SER A 103 13.11 24.55 -0.95
N LYS A 104 13.45 23.69 0.02
CA LYS A 104 14.38 23.93 1.12
C LYS A 104 15.10 22.61 1.40
N ASN A 105 16.35 22.57 0.93
CA ASN A 105 17.39 21.57 1.20
C ASN A 105 17.50 20.36 0.24
N GLY A 106 17.46 20.62 -1.07
CA GLY A 106 18.17 19.82 -2.09
C GLY A 106 19.22 20.63 -2.88
N GLY A 107 19.47 21.88 -2.46
CA GLY A 107 20.34 22.85 -3.14
C GLY A 107 21.78 22.87 -2.66
N THR A 108 22.33 21.76 -2.15
CA THR A 108 23.72 21.72 -1.66
C THR A 108 24.44 20.43 -2.08
N SER A 109 24.40 20.10 -3.37
CA SER A 109 25.35 19.14 -3.95
C SER A 109 25.96 19.63 -5.28
N LYS A 110 25.65 20.85 -5.73
CA LYS A 110 26.22 21.40 -6.98
C LYS A 110 26.96 22.73 -6.84
N LYS A 111 27.08 23.29 -5.63
CA LYS A 111 27.87 24.51 -5.36
C LYS A 111 29.21 24.24 -4.68
N GLU A 112 29.38 23.09 -4.04
CA GLU A 112 30.65 22.75 -3.37
C GLU A 112 31.70 22.33 -4.40
N ASP A 113 31.34 21.51 -5.39
CA ASP A 113 32.24 21.12 -6.48
C ASP A 113 32.74 22.31 -7.32
N ARG A 114 31.90 23.34 -7.51
CA ARG A 114 32.28 24.53 -8.31
C ARG A 114 33.19 25.50 -7.55
N LYS A 115 33.15 25.51 -6.21
CA LYS A 115 34.10 26.30 -5.41
C LYS A 115 35.46 25.62 -5.39
N THR A 116 35.50 24.33 -5.08
CA THR A 116 36.76 23.57 -5.00
C THR A 116 37.53 23.59 -6.32
N VAL A 117 36.85 23.52 -7.47
CA VAL A 117 37.50 23.62 -8.80
C VAL A 117 38.01 25.03 -9.10
N ASN A 118 37.35 26.09 -8.62
CA ASN A 118 37.85 27.46 -8.80
C ASN A 118 39.03 27.77 -7.87
N ASP A 119 38.97 27.30 -6.63
CA ASP A 119 40.07 27.45 -5.66
C ASP A 119 41.34 26.69 -6.11
N LEU A 120 41.20 25.55 -6.81
CA LEU A 120 42.33 24.82 -7.41
C LEU A 120 42.95 25.54 -8.61
N ASN A 121 42.15 26.21 -9.44
CA ASN A 121 42.66 26.97 -10.58
C ASN A 121 43.33 28.31 -10.17
N GLU A 122 43.03 28.84 -8.99
CA GLU A 122 43.63 30.09 -8.49
C GLU A 122 44.98 29.85 -7.78
N VAL A 123 45.26 28.62 -7.33
CA VAL A 123 46.56 28.23 -6.77
C VAL A 123 47.55 27.72 -7.81
N GLU A 124 47.11 27.40 -9.03
CA GLU A 124 47.94 26.95 -10.15
C GLU A 124 48.25 28.06 -11.19
N ALA A 125 47.83 29.31 -10.93
CA ALA A 125 48.08 30.48 -11.78
C ALA A 125 49.15 31.43 -11.21
#